data_AF-A0A7K0YS91-F1
#
_entry.id   AF-A0A7K0YS91-F1
#
_cell.length_a   1.000
_cell.length_b   1.000
_cell.length_c   1.000
_cell.angle_alpha   90.00
_cell.angle_beta   90.00
_cell.angle_gamma   90.00
#
_symmetry.space_group_name_H-M   'P 1'
#
loop_
_entity.id
_entity.type
_entity.pdbx_description
1 polymer ?
#
loop_
_entity_poly.entity_id
_entity_poly.type
_entity_poly.pdbx_seq_one_letter_code
_entity_poly.pdbx_strand_id
1 'polypeptide(L)'
;MTASQKRGELGETIVYALPRKVSLRDESRIVIPEHIRHLAPKLEWNRQSGEPRVATKVSQYVDGARTYLYDLTNGLRARRKSDTSIFFVEETLSRRSHAGNLTSELLTRFDSVDYVFVARAQQFSVPSAISQRLRAAAHPSAWDGRVSTFLSNENLSNQFDYASILDRWASSDPRVRVIVVPFLESDRGTQKLFYRILSAVGVQADLGGPVRRKINVTPTRFEIAAIGLYKKVTFRYARNIFRRGRYPFRPYDFARLAFRLIAWVVRSPRWEVTPDERMDIVDFYRPSNLRFREKLGEQAHSAEWTEWFHDGRIGDS
;
A
#
# COMPACT_ATOMS: atom_id res chain seq x y z
N MET A 1 9.89 -32.98 1.74
CA MET A 1 8.47 -32.58 1.63
C MET A 1 8.05 -31.93 2.94
N THR A 2 8.51 -30.71 3.19
CA THR A 2 8.25 -29.99 4.45
C THR A 2 7.19 -28.94 4.24
N ALA A 3 6.12 -29.12 5.02
CA ALA A 3 4.94 -28.29 5.16
C ALA A 3 5.16 -26.80 4.87
N SER A 4 4.70 -26.39 3.68
CA SER A 4 3.89 -25.18 3.61
C SER A 4 2.80 -25.33 4.66
N GLN A 5 3.01 -24.78 5.86
CA GLN A 5 1.90 -24.33 6.70
C GLN A 5 1.01 -23.50 5.77
N LYS A 6 -0.03 -24.14 5.25
CA LYS A 6 -0.96 -23.54 4.32
C LYS A 6 -1.51 -22.33 5.07
N ARG A 7 -1.41 -21.14 4.48
CA ARG A 7 -2.18 -19.94 4.87
C ARG A 7 -3.70 -20.17 4.73
N GLY A 8 -4.19 -21.38 4.97
CA GLY A 8 -5.52 -21.86 4.61
C GLY A 8 -6.46 -22.07 5.79
N GLU A 9 -6.01 -21.86 7.02
CA GLU A 9 -6.82 -22.15 8.20
C GLU A 9 -6.78 -20.95 9.16
N LEU A 10 -7.53 -19.88 8.84
CA LEU A 10 -7.97 -18.92 9.86
C LEU A 10 -9.37 -19.29 10.36
N GLY A 11 -9.62 -20.59 10.56
CA GLY A 11 -10.96 -21.14 10.78
C GLY A 11 -11.70 -21.46 9.49
N GLU A 12 -12.82 -22.16 9.63
CA GLU A 12 -13.60 -22.71 8.50
C GLU A 12 -14.26 -21.65 7.62
N THR A 13 -14.44 -20.43 8.13
CA THR A 13 -15.21 -19.35 7.51
C THR A 13 -14.36 -18.35 6.74
N ILE A 14 -13.03 -18.49 6.76
CA ILE A 14 -12.11 -17.51 6.17
C ILE A 14 -11.32 -18.11 5.03
N VAL A 15 -11.40 -17.46 3.89
CA VAL A 15 -10.65 -17.86 2.69
C VAL A 15 -9.67 -16.77 2.32
N TYR A 16 -8.38 -17.06 2.46
CA TYR A 16 -7.37 -16.26 1.79
C TYR A 16 -7.42 -16.52 0.29
N ALA A 17 -7.60 -15.47 -0.49
CA ALA A 17 -7.44 -15.54 -1.92
C ALA A 17 -6.00 -15.97 -2.25
N LEU A 18 -5.85 -17.08 -2.97
CA LEU A 18 -4.56 -17.59 -3.45
C LEU A 18 -4.50 -17.50 -4.97
N PRO A 19 -3.29 -17.42 -5.57
CA PRO A 19 -3.12 -17.57 -7.01
C PRO A 19 -3.87 -18.79 -7.56
N ARG A 20 -4.61 -18.62 -8.67
CA ARG A 20 -5.29 -19.72 -9.37
C ARG A 20 -5.08 -19.64 -10.87
N LYS A 21 -5.10 -20.80 -11.50
CA LYS A 21 -5.14 -20.93 -12.96
C LYS A 21 -6.59 -20.72 -13.41
N VAL A 22 -6.79 -19.79 -14.34
CA VAL A 22 -8.09 -19.41 -14.91
C VAL A 22 -8.01 -19.59 -16.41
N SER A 23 -9.04 -20.17 -17.01
CA SER A 23 -9.15 -20.35 -18.46
C SER A 23 -9.91 -19.17 -19.07
N LEU A 24 -9.32 -18.52 -20.06
CA LEU A 24 -9.88 -17.38 -20.80
C LEU A 24 -9.70 -17.64 -22.30
N ARG A 25 -10.80 -17.81 -23.05
CA ARG A 25 -10.81 -17.90 -24.52
C ARG A 25 -9.66 -18.77 -25.07
N ASP A 26 -9.64 -20.04 -24.65
CA ASP A 26 -8.67 -21.08 -25.05
C ASP A 26 -7.25 -20.96 -24.49
N GLU A 27 -6.97 -19.94 -23.66
CA GLU A 27 -5.70 -19.83 -22.94
C GLU A 27 -5.89 -19.98 -21.44
N SER A 28 -4.96 -20.70 -20.79
CA SER A 28 -4.94 -20.80 -19.34
C SER A 28 -3.89 -19.87 -18.73
N ARG A 29 -4.26 -19.08 -17.73
CA ARG A 29 -3.38 -18.07 -17.12
C ARG A 29 -3.45 -18.10 -15.61
N ILE A 30 -2.33 -17.82 -14.96
CA ILE A 30 -2.30 -17.68 -13.49
C ILE A 30 -2.74 -16.26 -13.14
N VAL A 31 -3.87 -16.16 -12.46
CA VAL A 31 -4.39 -14.93 -11.86
C VAL A 31 -4.03 -14.93 -10.38
N ILE A 32 -3.40 -13.85 -9.92
CA ILE A 32 -3.08 -13.65 -8.50
C ILE A 32 -4.07 -12.65 -7.89
N PRO A 33 -4.35 -12.72 -6.57
CA PRO A 33 -5.31 -11.82 -5.90
C PRO A 33 -5.04 -10.33 -6.14
N GLU A 34 -3.77 -9.95 -6.25
CA GLU A 34 -3.35 -8.57 -6.53
C GLU A 34 -3.83 -8.07 -7.91
N HIS A 35 -4.34 -8.94 -8.79
CA HIS A 35 -4.95 -8.54 -10.06
C HIS A 35 -6.36 -7.96 -9.89
N ILE A 36 -7.06 -8.19 -8.77
CA ILE A 36 -8.36 -7.56 -8.47
C ILE A 36 -8.24 -6.04 -8.48
N ARG A 37 -7.04 -5.55 -8.14
CA ARG A 37 -6.70 -4.14 -8.22
C ARG A 37 -6.88 -3.55 -9.63
N HIS A 38 -6.98 -4.37 -10.68
CA HIS A 38 -7.17 -3.93 -12.05
C HIS A 38 -8.65 -3.74 -12.44
N LEU A 39 -9.60 -4.19 -11.61
CA LEU A 39 -11.04 -3.98 -11.84
C LEU A 39 -11.43 -2.51 -11.79
N ALA A 40 -10.70 -1.71 -11.02
CA ALA A 40 -10.77 -0.26 -11.08
C ALA A 40 -9.46 0.33 -11.58
N PRO A 41 -9.52 1.37 -12.44
CA PRO A 41 -8.33 2.11 -12.82
C PRO A 41 -7.66 2.74 -11.60
N LYS A 42 -6.33 2.75 -11.60
CA LYS A 42 -5.51 3.47 -10.60
C LYS A 42 -4.76 4.60 -11.27
N LEU A 43 -4.37 5.61 -10.50
CA LEU A 43 -3.44 6.62 -10.96
C LEU A 43 -2.02 6.03 -10.99
N GLU A 44 -1.38 6.05 -12.15
CA GLU A 44 0.04 5.73 -12.32
C GLU A 44 0.81 6.96 -12.73
N TRP A 45 2.09 6.99 -12.36
CA TRP A 45 2.99 8.01 -12.84
C TRP A 45 3.39 7.72 -14.27
N ASN A 46 3.18 8.68 -15.17
CA ASN A 46 3.79 8.63 -16.48
C ASN A 46 5.31 8.77 -16.29
N ARG A 47 6.06 7.72 -16.66
CA ARG A 47 7.52 7.70 -16.52
C ARG A 47 8.23 8.72 -17.42
N GLN A 48 7.56 9.19 -18.47
CA GLN A 48 8.08 10.15 -19.44
C GLN A 48 7.72 11.60 -19.07
N SER A 49 6.42 11.89 -18.88
CA SER A 49 5.98 13.26 -18.58
C SER A 49 6.13 13.62 -17.10
N GLY A 50 6.17 12.62 -16.22
CA GLY A 50 6.13 12.88 -14.79
C GLY A 50 4.77 13.42 -14.32
N GLU A 51 3.70 13.06 -14.99
CA GLU A 51 2.33 13.43 -14.61
C GLU A 51 1.55 12.19 -14.17
N PRO A 52 0.57 12.35 -13.26
CA PRO A 52 -0.37 11.28 -13.00
C PRO A 52 -1.20 11.00 -14.25
N ARG A 53 -1.36 9.73 -14.60
CA ARG A 53 -2.26 9.27 -15.66
C ARG A 53 -3.10 8.13 -15.13
N VAL A 54 -4.31 8.00 -15.65
CA VAL A 54 -5.13 6.82 -15.39
C VAL A 54 -4.49 5.62 -16.08
N ALA A 55 -4.13 4.59 -15.30
CA ALA A 55 -3.59 3.36 -15.84
C ALA A 55 -4.72 2.50 -16.41
N THR A 56 -4.95 2.61 -17.71
CA THR A 56 -5.70 1.62 -18.49
C THR A 56 -4.75 0.46 -18.82
N LYS A 57 -4.87 -0.65 -18.09
CA LYS A 57 -4.15 -1.89 -18.44
C LYS A 57 -5.02 -2.79 -19.32
N VAL A 58 -4.33 -3.64 -20.09
CA VAL A 58 -4.86 -4.59 -21.08
C VAL A 58 -6.07 -5.35 -20.51
N SER A 59 -7.18 -5.36 -21.26
CA SER A 59 -8.47 -5.99 -20.91
C SER A 59 -8.33 -7.39 -20.31
N GLN A 60 -7.36 -8.16 -20.78
CA GLN A 60 -7.06 -9.52 -20.32
C GLN A 60 -6.84 -9.67 -18.80
N TYR A 61 -6.31 -8.65 -18.10
CA TYR A 61 -6.15 -8.72 -16.64
C TYR A 61 -7.47 -8.48 -15.90
N VAL A 62 -8.32 -7.63 -16.47
CA VAL A 62 -9.65 -7.34 -15.95
C VAL A 62 -10.53 -8.58 -16.11
N ASP A 63 -10.55 -9.17 -17.30
CA ASP A 63 -11.31 -10.38 -17.58
C ASP A 63 -10.84 -11.55 -16.72
N GLY A 64 -9.52 -11.76 -16.60
CA GLY A 64 -8.97 -12.77 -15.71
C GLY A 64 -9.32 -12.58 -14.24
N ALA A 65 -9.31 -11.34 -13.75
CA ALA A 65 -9.72 -11.05 -12.37
C ALA A 65 -11.22 -11.29 -12.15
N ARG A 66 -12.08 -10.95 -13.13
CA ARG A 66 -13.52 -11.22 -13.07
C ARG A 66 -13.82 -12.71 -13.04
N THR A 67 -13.21 -13.49 -13.91
CA THR A 67 -13.39 -14.95 -13.94
C THR A 67 -12.83 -15.59 -12.66
N TYR A 68 -11.66 -15.14 -12.18
CA TYR A 68 -11.11 -15.58 -10.89
C TYR A 68 -12.11 -15.39 -9.74
N LEU A 69 -12.72 -14.20 -9.64
CA LEU A 69 -13.68 -13.90 -8.59
C LEU A 69 -14.94 -14.77 -8.73
N TYR A 70 -15.46 -14.92 -9.95
CA TYR A 70 -16.63 -15.75 -10.23
C TYR A 70 -16.42 -17.21 -9.82
N ASP A 71 -15.30 -17.81 -10.23
CA ASP A 71 -14.95 -19.19 -9.89
C ASP A 71 -14.74 -19.36 -8.38
N LEU A 72 -14.14 -18.37 -7.73
CA LEU A 72 -13.91 -18.37 -6.29
C LEU A 72 -15.23 -18.34 -5.52
N THR A 73 -16.13 -17.40 -5.84
CA THR A 73 -17.41 -17.26 -5.13
C THR A 73 -18.33 -18.45 -5.38
N ASN A 74 -18.43 -18.94 -6.62
CA ASN A 74 -19.25 -20.10 -6.94
C ASN A 74 -18.73 -21.38 -6.28
N GLY A 75 -17.41 -21.58 -6.31
CA GLY A 75 -16.78 -22.73 -5.65
C GLY A 75 -17.02 -22.75 -4.14
N LEU A 76 -17.13 -21.58 -3.49
CA LEU A 76 -17.42 -21.48 -2.06
C LEU A 76 -18.91 -21.66 -1.76
N ARG A 77 -19.79 -21.01 -2.53
CA ARG A 77 -21.25 -21.17 -2.42
C ARG A 77 -21.69 -22.62 -2.60
N ALA A 78 -21.05 -23.36 -3.51
CA ALA A 78 -21.34 -24.78 -3.73
C ALA A 78 -20.86 -25.69 -2.60
N ARG A 79 -19.85 -25.27 -1.81
CA ARG A 79 -19.19 -26.13 -0.81
C ARG A 79 -19.62 -25.87 0.63
N ARG A 80 -20.10 -24.67 0.96
CA ARG A 80 -20.40 -24.26 2.33
C ARG A 80 -21.86 -23.82 2.49
N LYS A 81 -22.45 -24.20 3.63
CA LYS A 81 -23.83 -23.85 4.04
C LYS A 81 -23.92 -22.57 4.89
N SER A 82 -22.80 -21.89 5.13
CA SER A 82 -22.69 -20.75 6.03
C SER A 82 -22.02 -19.55 5.37
N ASP A 83 -22.21 -18.38 5.96
CA ASP A 83 -21.54 -17.14 5.59
C ASP A 83 -20.01 -17.35 5.56
N THR A 84 -19.38 -16.85 4.50
CA THR A 84 -17.94 -17.02 4.25
C THR A 84 -17.34 -15.66 3.91
N SER A 85 -16.26 -15.30 4.61
CA SER A 85 -15.52 -14.05 4.38
C SER A 85 -14.28 -14.32 3.53
N ILE A 86 -14.14 -13.57 2.45
CA ILE A 86 -12.96 -13.65 1.58
C ILE A 86 -12.06 -12.44 1.83
N PHE A 87 -10.81 -12.68 2.19
CA PHE A 87 -9.85 -11.62 2.46
C PHE A 87 -8.93 -11.38 1.27
N PHE A 88 -8.92 -10.13 0.82
CA PHE A 88 -7.99 -9.61 -0.18
C PHE A 88 -7.08 -8.56 0.48
N VAL A 89 -5.78 -8.62 0.16
CA VAL A 89 -4.83 -7.60 0.62
C VAL A 89 -4.48 -6.71 -0.56
N GLU A 90 -4.86 -5.43 -0.48
CA GLU A 90 -4.46 -4.41 -1.45
C GLU A 90 -3.72 -3.25 -0.77
N GLU A 91 -2.48 -3.00 -1.16
CA GLU A 91 -1.62 -1.99 -0.54
C GLU A 91 -1.84 -0.53 -1.05
N THR A 92 -2.79 -0.29 -1.97
CA THR A 92 -2.83 0.99 -2.73
C THR A 92 -4.19 1.67 -2.88
N LEU A 93 -5.11 1.51 -1.91
CA LEU A 93 -6.44 2.13 -1.97
C LEU A 93 -6.39 3.66 -2.09
N SER A 94 -5.41 4.33 -1.48
CA SER A 94 -5.24 5.80 -1.53
C SER A 94 -4.98 6.36 -2.93
N ARG A 95 -4.57 5.52 -3.89
CA ARG A 95 -4.21 5.92 -5.28
C ARG A 95 -5.29 5.64 -6.30
N ARG A 96 -6.49 5.26 -5.86
CA ARG A 96 -7.64 5.05 -6.74
C ARG A 96 -8.43 6.33 -6.86
N SER A 97 -8.62 6.79 -8.10
CA SER A 97 -9.43 7.97 -8.42
C SER A 97 -10.92 7.63 -8.52
N HIS A 98 -11.27 6.38 -8.83
CA HIS A 98 -12.65 5.93 -9.02
C HIS A 98 -12.98 4.76 -8.09
N ALA A 99 -13.12 5.04 -6.78
CA ALA A 99 -13.42 4.02 -5.77
C ALA A 99 -14.73 3.28 -6.07
N GLY A 100 -15.76 4.01 -6.51
CA GLY A 100 -17.09 3.45 -6.84
C GLY A 100 -17.05 2.30 -7.85
N ASN A 101 -16.17 2.35 -8.87
CA ASN A 101 -16.08 1.29 -9.87
C ASN A 101 -15.64 -0.05 -9.27
N LEU A 102 -14.70 -0.03 -8.31
CA LEU A 102 -14.28 -1.26 -7.63
C LEU A 102 -15.43 -1.81 -6.79
N THR A 103 -16.08 -0.92 -6.03
CA THR A 103 -17.22 -1.27 -5.18
C THR A 103 -18.34 -1.91 -5.97
N SER A 104 -18.76 -1.30 -7.09
CA SER A 104 -19.79 -1.86 -7.97
C SER A 104 -19.39 -3.24 -8.50
N GLU A 105 -18.15 -3.41 -8.98
CA GLU A 105 -17.66 -4.70 -9.47
C GLU A 105 -17.65 -5.79 -8.39
N LEU A 106 -17.27 -5.45 -7.16
CA LEU A 106 -17.29 -6.39 -6.04
C LEU A 106 -18.72 -6.74 -5.63
N LEU A 107 -19.62 -5.76 -5.50
CA LEU A 107 -21.02 -5.98 -5.12
C LEU A 107 -21.84 -6.79 -6.12
N THR A 108 -21.37 -6.96 -7.37
CA THR A 108 -22.00 -7.92 -8.30
C THR A 108 -21.77 -9.39 -7.91
N ARG A 109 -20.82 -9.66 -7.01
CA ARG A 109 -20.34 -11.02 -6.68
C ARG A 109 -20.36 -11.31 -5.18
N PHE A 110 -20.25 -10.28 -4.35
CA PHE A 110 -20.25 -10.36 -2.90
C PHE A 110 -21.51 -9.73 -2.32
N ASP A 111 -22.01 -10.32 -1.24
CA ASP A 111 -23.23 -9.82 -0.56
C ASP A 111 -22.95 -8.52 0.21
N SER A 112 -21.72 -8.36 0.70
CA SER A 112 -21.20 -7.13 1.31
C SER A 112 -19.72 -6.94 1.00
N VAL A 113 -19.22 -5.70 1.16
CA VAL A 113 -17.82 -5.34 0.92
C VAL A 113 -17.31 -4.47 2.07
N ASP A 114 -16.32 -4.98 2.78
CA ASP A 114 -15.61 -4.25 3.82
C ASP A 114 -14.25 -3.78 3.30
N TYR A 115 -14.05 -2.47 3.25
CA TYR A 115 -12.74 -1.87 2.98
C TYR A 115 -12.04 -1.55 4.30
N VAL A 116 -10.95 -2.24 4.59
CA VAL A 116 -10.13 -1.95 5.77
C VAL A 116 -9.04 -0.95 5.41
N PHE A 117 -9.12 0.25 5.98
CA PHE A 117 -8.13 1.31 5.85
C PHE A 117 -7.22 1.36 7.07
N VAL A 118 -5.93 1.05 6.88
CA VAL A 118 -4.93 1.15 7.95
C VAL A 118 -4.30 2.53 7.95
N ALA A 119 -4.56 3.32 8.98
CA ALA A 119 -4.00 4.67 9.15
C ALA A 119 -2.73 4.61 10.00
N ARG A 120 -1.63 5.15 9.51
CA ARG A 120 -0.37 5.26 10.26
C ARG A 120 0.02 6.72 10.39
N ALA A 121 0.41 7.19 11.57
CA ALA A 121 0.72 8.61 11.80
C ALA A 121 1.69 9.15 10.74
N GLN A 122 1.36 10.31 10.14
CA GLN A 122 2.03 10.80 8.94
C GLN A 122 3.52 11.09 9.15
N GLN A 123 3.91 11.47 10.37
CA GLN A 123 5.31 11.65 10.75
C GLN A 123 6.17 10.38 10.60
N PHE A 124 5.57 9.19 10.53
CA PHE A 124 6.27 7.94 10.24
C PHE A 124 5.99 7.41 8.82
N SER A 125 4.78 7.64 8.30
CA SER A 125 4.36 7.22 6.97
C SER A 125 5.08 7.97 5.85
N VAL A 126 5.22 9.29 5.97
CA VAL A 126 5.85 10.14 4.95
C VAL A 126 7.34 9.79 4.76
N PRO A 127 8.17 9.71 5.82
CA PRO A 127 9.57 9.29 5.65
C PRO A 127 9.70 7.89 5.05
N SER A 128 8.82 6.96 5.47
CA SER A 128 8.78 5.62 4.90
C SER A 128 8.50 5.66 3.39
N ALA A 129 7.52 6.46 2.96
CA ALA A 129 7.16 6.61 1.55
C ALA A 129 8.28 7.26 0.72
N ILE A 130 8.93 8.29 1.25
CA ILE A 130 10.10 8.93 0.62
C ILE A 130 11.20 7.88 0.39
N SER A 131 11.58 7.14 1.44
CA SER A 131 12.64 6.11 1.35
C SER A 131 12.30 4.99 0.37
N GLN A 132 11.02 4.58 0.28
CA GLN A 132 10.57 3.55 -0.65
C GLN A 132 10.59 4.06 -2.09
N ARG A 133 10.13 5.30 -2.35
CA ARG A 133 10.15 5.92 -3.69
C ARG A 133 11.57 6.10 -4.21
N LEU A 134 12.49 6.54 -3.37
CA LEU A 134 13.91 6.63 -3.71
C LEU A 134 14.46 5.24 -4.08
N ARG A 135 14.18 4.21 -3.28
CA ARG A 135 14.61 2.83 -3.56
C ARG A 135 13.85 2.13 -4.69
N ALA A 136 12.82 2.74 -5.26
CA ALA A 136 12.05 2.15 -6.34
C ALA A 136 12.62 2.57 -7.70
N ALA A 137 13.10 1.59 -8.47
CA ALA A 137 13.56 1.79 -9.85
C ALA A 137 12.46 2.40 -10.75
N ALA A 138 11.20 2.05 -10.48
CA ALA A 138 10.04 2.49 -11.26
C ALA A 138 9.70 3.98 -11.09
N HIS A 139 10.36 4.70 -10.18
CA HIS A 139 10.14 6.12 -9.90
C HIS A 139 11.43 6.93 -10.15
N PRO A 140 11.85 7.12 -11.42
CA PRO A 140 13.09 7.81 -11.74
C PRO A 140 13.07 9.30 -11.37
N SER A 141 11.88 9.91 -11.30
CA SER A 141 11.69 11.29 -10.84
C SER A 141 11.82 11.49 -9.33
N ALA A 142 11.80 10.41 -8.54
CA ALA A 142 12.01 10.49 -7.09
C ALA A 142 13.50 10.37 -6.79
N TRP A 143 14.23 11.49 -6.94
CA TRP A 143 15.68 11.58 -6.81
C TRP A 143 16.15 12.45 -5.63
N ASP A 144 15.26 13.19 -4.96
CA ASP A 144 15.56 13.80 -3.67
C ASP A 144 14.76 13.16 -2.54
N GLY A 145 15.35 13.18 -1.34
CA GLY A 145 14.75 12.66 -0.11
C GLY A 145 14.20 13.76 0.79
N ARG A 146 13.99 14.95 0.26
CA ARG A 146 13.57 16.13 1.04
C ARG A 146 12.09 16.05 1.33
N VAL A 147 11.72 16.33 2.58
CA VAL A 147 10.32 16.39 3.00
C VAL A 147 9.56 17.48 2.26
N SER A 148 10.13 18.67 2.13
CA SER A 148 9.49 19.80 1.43
C SER A 148 9.09 19.48 -0.01
N THR A 149 9.92 18.71 -0.74
CA THR A 149 9.61 18.29 -2.12
C THR A 149 8.52 17.22 -2.17
N PHE A 150 8.39 16.41 -1.12
CA PHE A 150 7.28 15.48 -0.98
C PHE A 150 5.98 16.23 -0.71
N LEU A 151 5.98 17.16 0.25
CA LEU A 151 4.80 17.89 0.70
C LEU A 151 4.27 18.87 -0.37
N SER A 152 5.15 19.51 -1.13
CA SER A 152 4.74 20.43 -2.22
C SER A 152 4.13 19.74 -3.43
N ASN A 153 4.21 18.40 -3.51
CA ASN A 153 3.59 17.64 -4.58
C ASN A 153 2.24 17.10 -4.12
N GLU A 154 1.15 17.74 -4.56
CA GLU A 154 -0.23 17.38 -4.19
C GLU A 154 -0.54 15.89 -4.41
N ASN A 155 -0.04 15.29 -5.49
CA ASN A 155 -0.27 13.87 -5.76
C ASN A 155 0.42 12.94 -4.75
N LEU A 156 1.48 13.40 -4.11
CA LEU A 156 2.22 12.65 -3.08
C LEU A 156 1.63 12.90 -1.70
N SER A 157 1.35 14.16 -1.38
CA SER A 157 0.81 14.55 -0.08
C SER A 157 -0.62 14.03 0.11
N ASN A 158 -1.47 14.08 -0.92
CA ASN A 158 -2.85 13.57 -0.86
C ASN A 158 -2.95 12.04 -0.62
N GLN A 159 -1.84 11.29 -0.66
CA GLN A 159 -1.83 9.86 -0.31
C GLN A 159 -1.95 9.61 1.21
N PHE A 160 -1.72 10.65 2.02
CA PHE A 160 -1.78 10.60 3.47
C PHE A 160 -2.80 11.56 4.07
N ASP A 161 -3.62 12.20 3.22
CA ASP A 161 -4.81 12.91 3.64
C ASP A 161 -5.94 11.89 3.91
N TYR A 162 -5.97 11.39 5.14
CA TYR A 162 -6.88 10.31 5.53
C TYR A 162 -8.34 10.76 5.50
N ALA A 163 -8.64 12.02 5.81
CA ALA A 163 -9.99 12.56 5.68
C ALA A 163 -10.48 12.50 4.23
N SER A 164 -9.67 12.98 3.28
CA SER A 164 -10.01 12.93 1.85
C SER A 164 -10.05 11.50 1.29
N ILE A 165 -9.26 10.57 1.84
CA ILE A 165 -9.36 9.16 1.47
C ILE A 165 -10.69 8.57 1.96
N LEU A 166 -11.10 8.83 3.21
CA LEU A 166 -12.40 8.38 3.70
C LEU A 166 -13.55 8.94 2.86
N ASP A 167 -13.51 10.23 2.53
CA ASP A 167 -14.53 10.86 1.69
C ASP A 167 -14.65 10.18 0.32
N ARG A 168 -13.51 9.79 -0.27
CA ARG A 168 -13.49 9.12 -1.57
C ARG A 168 -14.06 7.69 -1.53
N TRP A 169 -13.87 7.00 -0.41
CA TRP A 169 -14.32 5.61 -0.24
C TRP A 169 -15.69 5.51 0.45
N ALA A 170 -16.22 6.61 0.95
CA ALA A 170 -17.57 6.68 1.49
C ALA A 170 -18.57 6.17 0.45
N SER A 171 -19.50 5.34 0.90
CA SER A 171 -20.54 4.73 0.09
C SER A 171 -21.87 4.93 0.78
N SER A 172 -22.90 5.29 0.01
CA SER A 172 -24.29 5.31 0.49
C SER A 172 -24.94 3.92 0.46
N ASP A 173 -24.32 2.93 -0.21
CA ASP A 173 -24.82 1.55 -0.23
C ASP A 173 -24.56 0.90 1.14
N PRO A 174 -25.61 0.44 1.86
CA PRO A 174 -25.48 -0.14 3.20
C PRO A 174 -24.70 -1.45 3.24
N ARG A 175 -24.46 -2.10 2.09
CA ARG A 175 -23.65 -3.31 1.98
C ARG A 175 -22.15 -3.02 1.97
N VAL A 176 -21.76 -1.74 1.96
CA VAL A 176 -20.36 -1.31 1.87
C VAL A 176 -19.98 -0.61 3.16
N ARG A 177 -18.90 -1.07 3.80
CA ARG A 177 -18.35 -0.43 5.00
C ARG A 177 -16.90 -0.06 4.78
N VAL A 178 -16.51 1.11 5.29
CA VAL A 178 -15.10 1.51 5.39
C VAL A 178 -14.72 1.44 6.85
N ILE A 179 -13.84 0.51 7.18
CA ILE A 179 -13.38 0.24 8.54
C ILE A 179 -11.99 0.82 8.67
N VAL A 180 -11.80 1.70 9.65
CA VAL A 180 -10.53 2.40 9.84
C VAL A 180 -9.82 1.81 11.04
N VAL A 181 -8.55 1.45 10.86
CA VAL A 181 -7.74 0.77 11.86
C VAL A 181 -6.44 1.54 12.07
N PRO A 182 -6.09 1.94 13.31
CA PRO A 182 -4.82 2.60 13.55
C PRO A 182 -3.67 1.59 13.44
N PHE A 183 -2.56 2.02 12.85
CA PHE A 183 -1.25 1.38 12.99
C PHE A 183 -0.47 2.16 14.03
N LEU A 184 -0.12 1.50 15.14
CA LEU A 184 0.69 2.10 16.19
C LEU A 184 2.15 1.73 15.95
N GLU A 185 3.09 2.64 16.20
CA GLU A 185 4.52 2.29 16.04
C GLU A 185 4.95 1.22 17.04
N SER A 186 4.27 1.13 18.18
CA SER A 186 4.39 0.06 19.17
C SER A 186 4.01 -1.33 18.60
N ASP A 187 3.21 -1.40 17.52
CA ASP A 187 2.85 -2.64 16.84
C ASP A 187 3.95 -3.15 15.90
N ARG A 188 4.99 -2.35 15.62
CA ARG A 188 5.98 -2.67 14.60
C ARG A 188 6.69 -4.00 14.90
N GLY A 189 6.54 -4.95 13.97
CA GLY A 189 7.15 -6.27 14.10
C GLY A 189 6.37 -7.25 14.98
N THR A 190 5.12 -6.92 15.32
CA THR A 190 4.17 -7.79 16.04
C THR A 190 3.02 -8.21 15.11
N GLN A 191 2.11 -9.06 15.61
CA GLN A 191 0.85 -9.41 14.93
C GLN A 191 -0.32 -8.50 15.31
N LYS A 192 -0.13 -7.52 16.22
CA LYS A 192 -1.21 -6.71 16.81
C LYS A 192 -2.07 -6.00 15.77
N LEU A 193 -1.46 -5.40 14.75
CA LEU A 193 -2.20 -4.79 13.63
C LEU A 193 -3.13 -5.80 12.95
N PHE A 194 -2.64 -7.02 12.71
CA PHE A 194 -3.43 -8.04 12.01
C PHE A 194 -4.60 -8.51 12.87
N TYR A 195 -4.38 -8.70 14.17
CA TYR A 195 -5.48 -8.96 15.11
C TYR A 195 -6.50 -7.83 15.12
N ARG A 196 -6.05 -6.56 15.10
CA ARG A 196 -6.95 -5.39 15.04
C ARG A 196 -7.77 -5.38 13.76
N ILE A 197 -7.16 -5.67 12.61
CA ILE A 197 -7.85 -5.79 11.32
C ILE A 197 -8.91 -6.89 11.38
N LEU A 198 -8.54 -8.09 11.84
CA LEU A 198 -9.46 -9.22 11.93
C LEU A 198 -10.62 -8.95 12.89
N SER A 199 -10.32 -8.42 14.08
CA SER A 199 -11.32 -8.03 15.07
C SER A 199 -12.31 -7.01 14.50
N ALA A 200 -11.80 -6.00 13.78
CA ALA A 200 -12.63 -4.94 13.21
C ALA A 200 -13.60 -5.44 12.12
N VAL A 201 -13.27 -6.54 11.44
CA VAL A 201 -14.17 -7.21 10.47
C VAL A 201 -14.95 -8.38 11.09
N GLY A 202 -14.98 -8.50 12.43
CA GLY A 202 -15.75 -9.52 13.14
C GLY A 202 -15.15 -10.93 13.08
N VAL A 203 -13.87 -11.05 12.75
CA VAL A 203 -13.16 -12.32 12.68
C VAL A 203 -12.36 -12.55 13.95
N GLN A 204 -12.59 -13.72 14.56
CA GLN A 204 -11.70 -14.28 15.57
C GLN A 204 -10.79 -15.31 14.90
N ALA A 205 -9.49 -15.05 14.87
CA ALA A 205 -8.50 -16.04 14.43
C ALA A 205 -7.30 -16.03 15.37
N ASP A 206 -6.81 -17.23 15.72
CA ASP A 206 -5.52 -17.38 16.37
C ASP A 206 -4.42 -17.40 15.30
N LEU A 207 -3.60 -16.35 15.26
CA LEU A 207 -2.55 -16.17 14.25
C LEU A 207 -1.24 -16.88 14.60
N GLY A 208 -1.23 -17.72 15.65
CA GLY A 208 -0.20 -18.72 15.97
C GLY A 208 1.22 -18.45 15.46
N GLY A 209 2.11 -18.03 16.36
CA GLY A 209 3.56 -18.10 16.16
C GLY A 209 4.28 -16.77 15.84
N PRO A 210 5.61 -16.77 15.90
CA PRO A 210 6.41 -15.56 15.75
C PRO A 210 6.35 -15.01 14.31
N VAL A 211 6.13 -13.70 14.17
CA VAL A 211 6.29 -13.02 12.87
C VAL A 211 7.75 -13.14 12.46
N ARG A 212 8.03 -13.83 11.34
CA ARG A 212 9.34 -13.74 10.71
C ARG A 212 9.62 -12.28 10.37
N ARG A 213 10.48 -11.63 11.15
CA ARG A 213 10.94 -10.26 10.90
C ARG A 213 11.66 -10.23 9.56
N LYS A 214 10.95 -9.89 8.48
CA LYS A 214 11.61 -9.34 7.31
C LYS A 214 11.94 -7.89 7.65
N ILE A 215 13.12 -7.67 8.22
CA ILE A 215 13.60 -6.32 8.51
C ILE A 215 13.80 -5.63 7.16
N ASN A 216 12.84 -4.80 6.76
CA ASN A 216 13.06 -3.84 5.70
C ASN A 216 14.06 -2.82 6.25
N VAL A 217 15.35 -3.07 6.02
CA VAL A 217 16.43 -2.20 6.49
C VAL A 217 16.23 -0.81 5.89
N THR A 218 16.09 0.19 6.75
CA THR A 218 16.11 1.60 6.36
C THR A 218 17.47 1.90 5.75
N PRO A 219 17.51 2.47 4.54
CA PRO A 219 18.79 2.78 3.89
C PRO A 219 19.58 3.82 4.69
N THR A 220 20.88 3.85 4.50
CA THR A 220 21.74 4.89 5.07
C THR A 220 21.58 6.23 4.35
N ARG A 221 22.00 7.33 4.97
CA ARG A 221 22.04 8.66 4.32
C ARG A 221 22.85 8.62 3.03
N PHE A 222 23.98 7.92 3.05
CA PHE A 222 24.80 7.71 1.87
C PHE A 222 24.05 6.95 0.77
N GLU A 223 23.38 5.84 1.08
CA GLU A 223 22.59 5.08 0.10
C GLU A 223 21.49 5.94 -0.54
N ILE A 224 20.80 6.76 0.26
CA ILE A 224 19.76 7.66 -0.24
C ILE A 224 20.34 8.73 -1.18
N ALA A 225 21.44 9.39 -0.79
CA ALA A 225 22.11 10.39 -1.62
C ALA A 225 22.65 9.79 -2.92
N ALA A 226 23.26 8.60 -2.84
CA ALA A 226 23.78 7.86 -3.98
C ALA A 226 22.69 7.46 -4.97
N ILE A 227 21.57 6.90 -4.47
CA ILE A 227 20.42 6.54 -5.31
C ILE A 227 19.83 7.81 -5.96
N GLY A 228 19.72 8.90 -5.21
CA GLY A 228 19.26 10.19 -5.70
C GLY A 228 20.13 10.74 -6.82
N LEU A 229 21.45 10.79 -6.61
CA LEU A 229 22.43 11.22 -7.61
C LEU A 229 22.37 10.32 -8.85
N TYR A 230 22.36 9.00 -8.67
CA TYR A 230 22.23 8.05 -9.76
C TYR A 230 20.96 8.31 -10.56
N LYS A 231 19.81 8.50 -9.91
CA LYS A 231 18.56 8.82 -10.61
C LYS A 231 18.62 10.17 -11.30
N LYS A 232 19.23 11.19 -10.69
CA LYS A 232 19.38 12.53 -11.29
C LYS A 232 20.25 12.47 -12.55
N VAL A 233 21.39 11.79 -12.48
CA VAL A 233 22.32 11.58 -13.60
C VAL A 233 21.66 10.70 -14.65
N THR A 234 21.21 9.50 -14.28
CA THR A 234 20.59 8.59 -15.24
C THR A 234 19.32 9.16 -15.82
N PHE A 235 18.41 9.82 -15.11
CA PHE A 235 17.24 10.44 -15.74
C PHE A 235 17.62 11.55 -16.74
N ARG A 236 18.62 12.38 -16.39
CA ARG A 236 19.14 13.45 -17.26
C ARG A 236 19.81 12.90 -18.52
N TYR A 237 20.58 11.81 -18.42
CA TYR A 237 21.25 11.17 -19.55
C TYR A 237 20.38 10.12 -20.27
N ALA A 238 19.43 9.51 -19.57
CA ALA A 238 18.57 8.45 -20.07
C ALA A 238 17.58 8.95 -21.11
N ARG A 239 17.13 10.19 -20.95
CA ARG A 239 16.28 10.85 -21.94
C ARG A 239 16.95 10.89 -23.34
N ASN A 240 18.28 10.88 -23.40
CA ASN A 240 19.04 10.83 -24.66
C ASN A 240 19.54 9.42 -25.02
N ILE A 241 19.86 8.56 -24.05
CA ILE A 241 20.51 7.26 -24.28
C ILE A 241 19.50 6.10 -24.42
N PHE A 242 18.39 6.09 -23.68
CA PHE A 242 17.38 5.00 -23.75
C PHE A 242 16.54 5.02 -25.03
N ARG A 243 16.68 6.06 -25.85
CA ARG A 243 16.12 6.13 -27.21
C ARG A 243 16.80 5.14 -28.18
N ARG A 244 17.97 4.58 -27.83
CA ARG A 244 18.80 3.71 -28.69
C ARG A 244 18.81 2.21 -28.32
N GLY A 245 17.95 1.77 -27.41
CA GLY A 245 17.37 0.41 -27.47
C GLY A 245 18.20 -0.83 -27.12
N ARG A 246 19.48 -0.77 -26.71
CA ARG A 246 20.22 -2.01 -26.34
C ARG A 246 21.20 -1.81 -25.18
N TYR A 247 20.77 -2.16 -23.96
CA TYR A 247 21.69 -2.55 -22.90
C TYR A 247 21.12 -3.79 -22.16
N PRO A 248 21.85 -4.92 -22.13
CA PRO A 248 21.41 -6.16 -21.48
C PRO A 248 21.49 -6.10 -19.95
N PHE A 249 22.18 -5.10 -19.39
CA PHE A 249 22.25 -4.86 -17.95
C PHE A 249 21.28 -3.76 -17.56
N ARG A 250 20.40 -4.01 -16.58
CA ARG A 250 19.65 -2.96 -15.89
C ARG A 250 20.68 -2.16 -15.07
N PRO A 251 21.08 -0.94 -15.48
CA PRO A 251 22.16 -0.21 -14.82
C PRO A 251 21.82 0.12 -13.35
N TYR A 252 20.52 0.08 -13.04
CA TYR A 252 19.95 0.14 -11.70
C TYR A 252 20.46 -0.95 -10.76
N ASP A 253 20.55 -2.20 -11.23
CA ASP A 253 20.94 -3.33 -10.38
C ASP A 253 22.45 -3.30 -10.09
N PHE A 254 23.26 -2.84 -11.05
CA PHE A 254 24.70 -2.61 -10.86
C PHE A 254 24.97 -1.45 -9.89
N ALA A 255 24.32 -0.30 -10.09
CA ALA A 255 24.43 0.84 -9.17
C ALA A 255 23.99 0.45 -7.75
N ARG A 256 22.87 -0.26 -7.62
CA ARG A 256 22.38 -0.76 -6.32
C ARG A 256 23.37 -1.71 -5.65
N LEU A 257 24.03 -2.59 -6.40
CA LEU A 257 25.06 -3.50 -5.88
C LEU A 257 26.31 -2.72 -5.45
N ALA A 258 26.81 -1.83 -6.30
CA ALA A 258 27.99 -1.00 -6.03
C ALA A 258 27.77 -0.09 -4.81
N PHE A 259 26.60 0.55 -4.70
CA PHE A 259 26.29 1.40 -3.55
C PHE A 259 26.08 0.62 -2.26
N ARG A 260 25.58 -0.62 -2.31
CA ARG A 260 25.54 -1.49 -1.12
C ARG A 260 26.93 -1.85 -0.63
N LEU A 261 27.87 -2.12 -1.53
CA LEU A 261 29.26 -2.39 -1.18
C LEU A 261 29.93 -1.16 -0.58
N ILE A 262 29.72 0.03 -1.17
CA ILE A 262 30.28 1.28 -0.63
C ILE A 262 29.62 1.65 0.71
N ALA A 263 28.30 1.47 0.85
CA ALA A 263 27.59 1.71 2.11
C ALA A 263 27.97 0.72 3.23
N TRP A 264 28.49 -0.46 2.88
CA TRP A 264 29.05 -1.38 3.85
C TRP A 264 30.41 -0.89 4.39
N VAL A 265 31.21 -0.24 3.55
CA VAL A 265 32.51 0.36 3.92
C VAL A 265 32.33 1.70 4.64
N VAL A 266 31.41 2.55 4.16
CA VAL A 266 31.09 3.84 4.74
C VAL A 266 30.07 3.62 5.85
N ARG A 267 30.48 3.69 7.12
CA ARG A 267 29.60 3.65 8.30
C ARG A 267 28.67 4.89 8.38
N SER A 268 27.82 5.07 7.38
CA SER A 268 26.84 6.14 7.34
C SER A 268 25.68 5.81 8.28
N PRO A 269 25.18 6.78 9.06
CA PRO A 269 23.96 6.59 9.84
C PRO A 269 22.77 6.30 8.91
N ARG A 270 21.72 5.71 9.49
CA ARG A 270 20.44 5.51 8.81
C ARG A 270 19.89 6.86 8.34
N TRP A 271 19.24 6.83 7.19
CA TRP A 271 18.49 7.98 6.74
C TRP A 271 17.25 8.13 7.62
N GLU A 272 17.13 9.32 8.20
CA GLU A 272 16.04 9.73 9.08
C GLU A 272 15.76 11.20 8.78
N VAL A 273 14.49 11.59 8.83
CA VAL A 273 14.09 13.00 8.75
C VAL A 273 14.52 13.72 10.03
N THR A 274 14.86 15.01 9.90
CA THR A 274 15.22 15.83 11.06
C THR A 274 14.01 16.08 11.95
N PRO A 275 14.20 16.51 13.22
CA PRO A 275 13.11 16.97 14.07
C PRO A 275 12.27 18.08 13.42
N ASP A 276 12.91 19.03 12.74
CA ASP A 276 12.22 20.13 12.06
C ASP A 276 11.40 19.63 10.87
N GLU A 277 11.97 18.78 10.01
CA GLU A 277 11.25 18.15 8.89
C GLU A 277 10.06 17.31 9.38
N ARG A 278 10.17 16.71 10.58
CA ARG A 278 9.07 15.98 11.20
C ARG A 278 7.96 16.94 11.66
N MET A 279 8.31 18.11 12.20
CA MET A 279 7.35 19.15 12.52
C MET A 279 6.65 19.69 11.27
N ASP A 280 7.38 19.91 10.19
CA ASP A 280 6.79 20.31 8.90
C ASP A 280 5.73 19.30 8.43
N ILE A 281 5.97 17.99 8.60
CA ILE A 281 4.98 16.95 8.28
C ILE A 281 3.77 17.08 9.19
N VAL A 282 3.97 17.18 10.50
CA VAL A 282 2.89 17.30 11.48
C VAL A 282 2.01 18.51 11.16
N ASP A 283 2.61 19.68 10.95
CA ASP A 283 1.88 20.91 10.71
C ASP A 283 1.17 20.90 9.37
N PHE A 284 1.79 20.34 8.33
CA PHE A 284 1.15 20.17 7.02
C PHE A 284 -0.12 19.31 7.09
N TYR A 285 -0.10 18.20 7.84
CA TYR A 285 -1.26 17.30 7.94
C TYR A 285 -2.22 17.63 9.10
N ARG A 286 -1.90 18.61 9.95
CA ARG A 286 -2.75 18.99 11.08
C ARG A 286 -4.20 19.25 10.67
N PRO A 287 -4.52 20.02 9.60
CA PRO A 287 -5.91 20.24 9.18
C PRO A 287 -6.62 18.95 8.72
N SER A 288 -5.91 18.10 7.96
CA SER A 288 -6.45 16.81 7.49
C SER A 288 -6.76 15.88 8.66
N ASN A 289 -5.87 15.83 9.66
CA ASN A 289 -6.04 14.97 10.80
C ASN A 289 -7.13 15.44 11.78
N LEU A 290 -7.36 16.75 11.92
CA LEU A 290 -8.52 17.26 12.67
C LEU A 290 -9.84 16.80 12.01
N ARG A 291 -9.96 16.98 10.69
CA ARG A 291 -11.10 16.45 9.92
C ARG A 291 -11.23 14.93 10.02
N PHE A 292 -10.10 14.23 10.02
CA PHE A 292 -10.11 12.77 10.16
C PHE A 292 -10.60 12.34 11.54
N ARG A 293 -10.20 13.05 12.61
CA ARG A 293 -10.70 12.85 13.97
C ARG A 293 -12.22 13.04 14.05
N GLU A 294 -12.73 14.12 13.47
CA GLU A 294 -14.18 14.38 13.38
C GLU A 294 -14.91 13.23 12.68
N LYS A 295 -14.36 12.73 11.56
CA LYS A 295 -14.94 11.61 10.80
C LYS A 295 -14.95 10.29 11.55
N LEU A 296 -14.00 10.06 12.44
CA LEU A 296 -13.97 8.87 13.30
C LEU A 296 -15.04 8.94 14.41
N GLY A 297 -15.51 10.13 14.77
CA GLY A 297 -16.49 10.34 15.84
C GLY A 297 -16.05 9.69 17.15
N GLU A 298 -16.93 8.90 17.77
CA GLU A 298 -16.64 8.19 19.02
C GLU A 298 -15.39 7.29 18.96
N GLN A 299 -15.06 6.72 17.78
CA GLN A 299 -13.88 5.88 17.64
C GLN A 299 -12.59 6.66 17.94
N ALA A 300 -12.56 7.98 17.67
CA ALA A 300 -11.40 8.82 17.93
C ALA A 300 -10.99 8.87 19.40
N HIS A 301 -11.91 8.55 20.32
CA HIS A 301 -11.70 8.56 21.76
C HIS A 301 -11.21 7.22 22.32
N SER A 302 -11.06 6.19 21.48
CA SER A 302 -10.47 4.93 21.92
C SER A 302 -9.00 5.13 22.30
N ALA A 303 -8.48 4.26 23.17
CA ALA A 303 -7.08 4.32 23.61
C ALA A 303 -6.10 4.27 22.41
N GLU A 304 -6.38 3.43 21.43
CA GLU A 304 -5.52 3.26 20.25
C GLU A 304 -5.52 4.50 19.35
N TRP A 305 -6.69 5.12 19.14
CA TRP A 305 -6.77 6.35 18.37
C TRP A 305 -6.19 7.54 19.12
N THR A 306 -6.32 7.58 20.44
CA THR A 306 -5.68 8.61 21.28
C THR A 306 -4.16 8.51 21.19
N GLU A 307 -3.58 7.31 21.28
CA GLU A 307 -2.14 7.08 21.05
C GLU A 307 -1.73 7.53 19.64
N TRP A 308 -2.53 7.18 18.63
CA TRP A 308 -2.27 7.56 17.24
C TRP A 308 -2.29 9.08 17.02
N PHE A 309 -3.26 9.79 17.61
CA PHE A 309 -3.34 11.25 17.51
C PHE A 309 -2.26 11.94 18.34
N HIS A 310 -1.87 11.37 19.48
CA HIS A 310 -0.71 11.83 20.25
C HIS A 310 0.58 11.72 19.44
N ASP A 311 0.80 10.58 18.77
CA ASP A 311 1.89 10.43 17.80
C ASP A 311 1.76 11.47 16.67
N GLY A 312 0.55 11.72 16.17
CA GLY A 312 0.29 12.81 15.23
C GLY A 312 0.56 14.21 15.79
N ARG A 313 0.79 14.36 17.10
CA ARG A 313 0.84 15.62 17.88
C ARG A 313 -0.44 16.45 17.73
N ILE A 314 -1.56 15.75 17.85
CA ILE A 314 -2.92 16.27 17.71
C ILE A 314 -3.63 16.03 19.04
N GLY A 315 -3.55 17.03 19.91
CA GLY A 315 -4.06 17.03 21.27
C GLY A 315 -3.63 18.31 21.96
N ASP A 316 -4.48 18.82 22.85
CA ASP A 316 -4.56 20.22 23.29
C ASP A 316 -3.32 20.70 24.05
N SER A 317 -2.89 21.91 23.73
CA SER A 317 -2.22 22.81 24.68
C SER A 317 -3.16 23.20 25.81
#